data_AF-A0A2M7KEM4-F1
#
_entry.id   AF-A0A2M7KEM4-F1
#
_cell.length_a   1.000
_cell.length_b   1.000
_cell.length_c   1.000
_cell.angle_alpha   90.00
_cell.angle_beta   90.00
_cell.angle_gamma   90.00
#
_symmetry.space_group_name_H-M   'P 1'
#
loop_
_entity.id
_entity.type
_entity.pdbx_description
1 polymer ?
#
loop_
_entity_poly.entity_id
_entity_poly.type
_entity_poly.pdbx_seq_one_letter_code
_entity_poly.pdbx_strand_id
1 'polypeptide(L)'
;SISTDDYTFIVEENLSLIFGLFASHKVSINLMENSSISFSVVVDYDDRKIKPLIKELQKNYKVLYNLNVELATILNYDKKTIERVTNNKEILISQQSRKTVR
;
A
#
# COMPACT_ATOMS: atom_id res chain seq x y z
N SER A 1 2.23 -0.24 5.47
CA SER A 1 1.35 0.61 6.28
C SER A 1 2.19 1.64 7.01
N ILE A 2 1.79 2.91 6.90
CA ILE A 2 2.43 4.10 7.45
C ILE A 2 1.38 4.77 8.33
N SER A 3 1.67 4.98 9.61
CA SER A 3 0.76 5.64 10.55
C SER A 3 1.52 6.64 11.41
N THR A 4 0.81 7.62 11.97
CA THR A 4 1.37 8.50 13.00
C THR A 4 1.60 7.71 14.29
N ASP A 5 2.55 8.15 15.13
CA ASP A 5 2.91 7.44 16.36
C ASP A 5 1.85 7.54 17.46
N ASP A 6 1.00 8.57 17.40
CA ASP A 6 -0.03 8.90 18.37
C ASP A 6 -1.45 8.55 17.91
N TYR A 7 -1.60 7.77 16.81
CA TYR A 7 -2.88 7.40 16.21
C TYR A 7 -3.74 8.61 15.79
N THR A 8 -3.12 9.76 15.59
CA THR A 8 -3.79 10.92 15.01
C THR A 8 -4.20 10.67 13.57
N PHE A 9 -5.18 11.44 13.11
CA PHE A 9 -5.66 11.33 11.75
C PHE A 9 -4.56 11.68 10.74
N ILE A 10 -4.46 10.90 9.66
CA ILE A 10 -3.62 11.26 8.52
C ILE A 10 -4.33 12.37 7.75
N VAL A 11 -3.89 13.60 7.97
CA VAL A 11 -4.30 14.79 7.22
C VAL A 11 -3.48 14.99 5.93
N GLU A 12 -3.90 15.95 5.09
CA GLU A 12 -3.31 16.19 3.77
C GLU A 12 -1.81 16.52 3.81
N GLU A 13 -1.34 17.22 4.84
CA GLU A 13 0.08 17.52 5.02
C GLU A 13 0.93 16.25 5.16
N ASN A 14 0.41 15.23 5.86
CA ASN A 14 1.09 13.94 5.99
C ASN A 14 1.18 13.24 4.64
N LEU A 15 0.08 13.21 3.89
CA LEU A 15 0.06 12.59 2.57
C LEU A 15 1.05 13.29 1.63
N SER A 16 1.09 14.63 1.65
CA SER A 16 2.05 15.42 0.87
C SER A 16 3.50 15.05 1.20
N LEU A 17 3.85 14.97 2.48
CA LEU A 17 5.19 14.57 2.91
C LEU A 17 5.51 13.13 2.47
N ILE A 18 4.59 12.20 2.69
CA ILE A 18 4.77 10.80 2.29
C ILE A 18 4.98 10.71 0.78
N PHE A 19 4.12 11.31 -0.04
CA PHE A 19 4.28 11.29 -1.50
C PHE A 19 5.60 11.94 -1.94
N GLY A 20 6.03 13.01 -1.27
CA GLY A 20 7.34 13.64 -1.50
C GLY A 20 8.50 12.67 -1.28
N LEU A 21 8.45 11.85 -0.22
CA LEU A 21 9.46 10.82 0.04
C LEU A 21 9.43 9.70 -1.01
N PHE A 22 8.26 9.22 -1.41
CA PHE A 22 8.18 8.22 -2.48
C PHE A 22 8.76 8.75 -3.80
N ALA A 23 8.48 10.01 -4.13
CA ALA A 23 9.01 10.66 -5.33
C ALA A 23 10.54 10.84 -5.26
N SER A 24 11.09 11.29 -4.12
CA SER A 24 12.54 11.50 -3.96
C SER A 24 13.33 10.20 -4.08
N HIS A 25 12.78 9.08 -3.58
CA HIS A 25 13.36 7.74 -3.69
C HIS A 25 13.02 7.01 -5.00
N LYS A 26 12.27 7.66 -5.93
CA LYS A 26 11.86 7.10 -7.23
C LYS A 26 11.12 5.76 -7.10
N VAL A 27 10.22 5.69 -6.13
CA VAL A 27 9.35 4.53 -5.86
C VAL A 27 7.94 4.86 -6.36
N SER A 28 7.43 4.06 -7.28
CA SER A 28 6.07 4.18 -7.80
C SER A 28 5.11 3.36 -6.95
N ILE A 29 3.92 3.92 -6.68
CA ILE A 29 2.86 3.26 -5.92
C ILE A 29 1.91 2.56 -6.89
N ASN A 30 1.74 1.24 -6.74
CA ASN A 30 0.89 0.41 -7.60
C ASN A 30 -0.56 0.35 -7.07
N LEU A 31 -0.72 0.29 -5.73
CA LEU A 31 -2.00 0.34 -5.03
C LEU A 31 -1.85 1.20 -3.78
N MET A 32 -2.89 1.98 -3.47
CA MET A 32 -2.96 2.78 -2.27
C MET A 32 -4.29 2.55 -1.56
N GLU A 33 -4.25 2.48 -0.24
CA GLU A 33 -5.41 2.42 0.65
C GLU A 33 -5.19 3.47 1.73
N ASN A 34 -6.16 4.37 1.87
CA ASN A 34 -6.12 5.46 2.84
C ASN A 34 -7.25 5.23 3.83
N SER A 35 -6.90 5.09 5.09
CA SER A 35 -7.85 5.15 6.21
C SER A 35 -7.70 6.47 6.96
N SER A 36 -8.54 6.68 7.98
CA SER A 36 -8.42 7.83 8.86
C SER A 36 -7.09 7.89 9.61
N ILE A 37 -6.48 6.75 9.92
CA ILE A 37 -5.33 6.63 10.84
C ILE A 37 -4.09 6.01 10.21
N SER A 38 -4.20 5.50 8.99
CA SER A 38 -3.11 4.80 8.32
C SER A 38 -3.18 4.93 6.81
N PHE A 39 -2.01 4.92 6.20
CA PHE A 39 -1.81 4.91 4.77
C PHE A 39 -1.06 3.64 4.38
N SER A 40 -1.69 2.80 3.57
CA SER A 40 -1.14 1.54 3.11
C SER A 40 -0.88 1.60 1.61
N VAL A 41 0.29 1.11 1.19
CA VAL A 41 0.69 1.11 -0.21
C VAL A 41 1.30 -0.22 -0.60
N VAL A 42 1.13 -0.57 -1.87
CA VAL A 42 1.83 -1.68 -2.52
C VAL A 42 2.76 -1.09 -3.57
N VAL A 43 4.00 -1.57 -3.57
CA VAL A 43 5.08 -1.11 -4.46
C VAL A 43 5.89 -2.29 -4.96
N ASP A 44 6.50 -2.12 -6.13
CA ASP A 44 7.51 -3.06 -6.61
C ASP A 44 8.76 -3.01 -5.72
N TYR A 45 9.28 -4.19 -5.34
CA TYR A 45 10.42 -4.28 -4.43
C TYR A 45 11.75 -4.07 -5.17
N ASP A 46 12.41 -2.94 -4.89
CA ASP A 46 13.83 -2.69 -5.19
C ASP A 46 14.54 -2.33 -3.88
N ASP A 47 15.40 -3.23 -3.39
CA ASP A 47 16.09 -3.08 -2.12
C ASP A 47 16.86 -1.74 -1.98
N ARG A 48 17.40 -1.23 -3.10
CA ARG A 48 18.19 0.01 -3.13
C ARG A 48 17.33 1.25 -2.95
N LYS A 49 16.03 1.17 -3.22
CA LYS A 49 15.08 2.27 -3.09
C LYS A 49 14.21 2.14 -1.84
N ILE A 50 13.75 0.92 -1.55
CA ILE A 50 12.80 0.65 -0.47
C ILE A 50 13.45 0.78 0.91
N LYS A 51 14.66 0.23 1.12
CA LYS A 51 15.35 0.37 2.41
C LYS A 51 15.58 1.82 2.83
N PRO A 52 16.14 2.72 1.99
CA PRO A 52 16.32 4.11 2.39
C PRO A 52 14.99 4.85 2.56
N LEU A 53 13.98 4.59 1.71
CA LEU A 53 12.64 5.14 1.87
C LEU A 53 12.01 4.77 3.23
N ILE A 54 12.06 3.49 3.61
CA ILE A 54 11.54 3.02 4.90
C ILE A 54 12.27 3.73 6.05
N LYS A 55 13.60 3.83 5.99
CA LYS A 55 14.38 4.56 7.02
C LYS A 55 13.99 6.02 7.13
N GLU A 56 13.67 6.68 6.02
CA GLU A 56 13.23 8.08 6.02
C GLU A 56 11.82 8.24 6.60
N LEU A 57 10.88 7.38 6.18
CA LEU A 57 9.52 7.38 6.72
C LEU A 57 9.52 7.10 8.24
N GLN A 58 10.37 6.18 8.70
CA GLN A 58 10.50 5.81 10.11
C GLN A 58 11.00 6.93 11.03
N LYS A 59 11.47 8.07 10.49
CA LYS A 59 11.84 9.25 11.30
C LYS A 59 10.61 9.96 11.88
N ASN A 60 9.48 9.87 11.19
CA ASN A 60 8.28 10.66 11.49
C ASN A 60 7.01 9.79 11.62
N TYR A 61 7.08 8.53 11.20
CA TYR A 61 5.95 7.63 11.12
C TYR A 61 6.31 6.23 11.61
N LYS A 62 5.32 5.53 12.16
CA LYS A 62 5.39 4.09 12.35
C LYS A 62 5.18 3.39 11.00
N VAL A 63 6.17 2.60 10.59
CA VAL A 63 6.14 1.88 9.30
C VAL A 63 6.14 0.37 9.55
N LEU A 64 5.11 -0.31 9.04
CA LEU A 64 4.99 -1.77 8.97
C LEU A 64 4.95 -2.20 7.51
N TYR A 65 5.63 -3.28 7.16
CA TYR A 65 5.65 -3.79 5.79
C TYR A 65 5.73 -5.32 5.76
N ASN A 66 5.25 -5.89 4.65
CA ASN A 66 5.32 -7.31 4.36
C ASN A 66 6.14 -7.51 3.08
N LEU A 67 6.90 -8.58 3.02
CA LEU A 67 7.59 -9.04 1.81
C LEU A 67 6.89 -10.28 1.27
N ASN A 68 7.20 -10.66 0.02
CA ASN A 68 6.64 -11.83 -0.65
C ASN A 68 5.10 -11.76 -0.81
N VAL A 69 4.61 -10.59 -1.23
CA VAL A 69 3.19 -10.35 -1.53
C VAL A 69 2.96 -10.30 -3.04
N GLU A 70 1.70 -10.54 -3.44
CA GLU A 70 1.27 -10.49 -4.85
C GLU A 70 0.09 -9.52 -4.98
N LEU A 71 0.12 -8.67 -6.03
CA LEU A 71 -0.99 -7.81 -6.40
C LEU A 71 -1.69 -8.38 -7.64
N ALA A 72 -2.95 -8.80 -7.49
CA ALA A 72 -3.76 -9.29 -8.59
C ALA A 72 -4.81 -8.24 -8.99
N THR A 73 -5.00 -8.02 -10.29
CA THR A 73 -6.09 -7.16 -10.80
C THR A 73 -7.02 -7.99 -11.68
N ILE A 74 -8.30 -8.04 -11.32
CA ILE A 74 -9.34 -8.78 -12.05
C ILE A 74 -10.31 -7.77 -12.68
N LEU A 75 -10.44 -7.80 -14.00
CA LEU A 75 -11.38 -6.97 -14.76
C LEU A 75 -12.66 -7.77 -15.08
N ASN A 76 -13.80 -7.08 -15.08
CA ASN A 76 -15.14 -7.65 -15.31
C ASN A 76 -15.36 -8.94 -14.51
N TYR A 77 -15.00 -8.90 -13.23
CA TYR A 77 -14.98 -10.08 -12.37
C TYR A 77 -16.39 -10.68 -12.18
N ASP A 78 -16.41 -11.98 -11.91
CA ASP A 78 -17.52 -12.67 -11.27
C ASP A 78 -17.02 -13.37 -10.00
N LYS A 79 -17.94 -13.95 -9.22
CA LYS A 79 -17.58 -14.65 -7.97
C LYS A 79 -16.58 -15.79 -8.21
N LYS A 80 -16.79 -16.57 -9.28
CA LYS A 80 -15.93 -17.72 -9.63
C LYS A 80 -14.49 -17.28 -9.94
N THR A 81 -14.33 -16.16 -10.62
CA THR A 81 -13.02 -15.63 -11.00
C THR A 81 -12.27 -15.10 -9.79
N ILE A 82 -12.96 -14.41 -8.86
CA ILE A 82 -12.37 -13.97 -7.59
C ILE A 82 -11.87 -15.18 -6.81
N GLU A 83 -12.76 -16.16 -6.57
CA GLU A 83 -12.43 -17.38 -5.81
C GLU A 83 -11.23 -18.11 -6.43
N ARG A 84 -11.18 -18.25 -7.76
CA ARG A 84 -10.05 -18.90 -8.45
C ARG A 84 -8.72 -18.19 -8.21
N VAL A 85 -8.70 -16.86 -8.18
CA VAL A 85 -7.48 -16.05 -8.02
C VAL A 85 -7.04 -15.98 -6.56
N THR A 86 -7.98 -15.96 -5.62
CA THR A 86 -7.71 -15.84 -4.18
C THR A 86 -7.64 -17.18 -3.45
N ASN A 87 -7.96 -18.30 -4.11
CA ASN A 87 -7.95 -19.63 -3.50
C ASN A 87 -6.60 -19.93 -2.84
N ASN A 88 -6.62 -20.41 -1.60
CA ASN A 88 -5.44 -20.70 -0.77
C ASN A 88 -4.49 -19.51 -0.55
N LYS A 89 -4.95 -18.27 -0.74
CA LYS A 89 -4.17 -17.06 -0.44
C LYS A 89 -4.81 -16.28 0.72
N GLU A 90 -3.97 -15.72 1.57
CA GLU A 90 -4.41 -14.73 2.55
C GLU A 90 -4.56 -13.38 1.85
N ILE A 91 -5.73 -12.76 2.01
CA ILE A 91 -6.02 -11.45 1.42
C ILE A 91 -5.64 -10.36 2.43
N LEU A 92 -4.56 -9.62 2.13
CA LEU A 92 -4.10 -8.51 2.98
C LEU A 92 -4.90 -7.22 2.73
N ILE A 93 -5.18 -6.92 1.46
CA ILE A 93 -5.91 -5.74 1.01
C ILE A 93 -6.81 -6.17 -0.16
N SER A 94 -8.03 -5.65 -0.22
CA SER A 94 -8.95 -5.83 -1.35
C SER A 94 -9.73 -4.54 -1.62
N GLN A 95 -9.69 -4.08 -2.87
CA GLN A 95 -10.42 -2.92 -3.36
C GLN A 95 -11.31 -3.31 -4.54
N GLN A 96 -12.61 -3.15 -4.35
CA GLN A 96 -13.61 -3.53 -5.33
C GLN A 96 -14.33 -2.29 -5.87
N SER A 97 -14.28 -2.11 -7.19
CA SER A 97 -15.10 -1.17 -7.94
C SER A 97 -16.13 -1.94 -8.77
N ARG A 98 -17.01 -1.23 -9.50
CA ARG A 98 -18.05 -1.86 -10.32
C ARG A 98 -17.54 -2.86 -11.37
N LYS A 99 -16.30 -2.69 -11.84
CA LYS A 99 -15.73 -3.50 -12.93
C LYS A 99 -14.39 -4.13 -12.59
N THR A 100 -13.76 -3.74 -11.49
CA THR A 100 -12.39 -4.16 -11.18
C THR A 100 -12.27 -4.52 -9.71
N VAL A 101 -11.64 -5.66 -9.42
CA VAL A 101 -11.15 -6.03 -8.09
C VAL A 101 -9.63 -5.99 -8.10
N ARG A 102 -9.05 -5.39 -7.08
CA ARG A 102 -7.61 -5.28 -6.82
C ARG A 102 -7.28 -5.71 -5.41
#